data_AF-G0XS33-F1
#
_entry.id   AF-G0XS33-F1
#
_cell.length_a   1.000
_cell.length_b   1.000
_cell.length_c   1.000
_cell.angle_alpha   90.00
_cell.angle_beta   90.00
_cell.angle_gamma   90.00
#
_symmetry.space_group_name_H-M   'P 1'
#
loop_
_entity.id
_entity.type
_entity.pdbx_description
1 polymer ?
#
loop_
_entity_poly.entity_id
_entity_poly.type
_entity_poly.pdbx_seq_one_letter_code
_entity_poly.pdbx_strand_id
1 'polypeptide(L)'
;MDEYYRTHFAWLNPLPSHTTPSWHSYTYHIEPEKVTLLRQQIQKVNSRSWNIRIRYQPALEADEFYAFVGGSDQPGQRRKQCLSISNRMDVLADGSVSSCKLFPEFSVGSLYEKGVLELWESEAFRKVRETIHGGLTPICSKCVLLYRHGR
;
A
#
# COMPACT_ATOMS: atom_id res chain seq x y z
N MET A 1 -0.78 -9.50 -7.91
CA MET A 1 -0.73 -9.69 -6.44
C MET A 1 -0.90 -11.15 -6.05
N ASP A 2 -1.88 -11.90 -6.58
CA ASP A 2 -2.12 -13.30 -6.20
C ASP A 2 -0.88 -14.19 -6.29
N GLU A 3 -0.15 -14.13 -7.42
CA GLU A 3 1.07 -14.89 -7.62
C GLU A 3 2.18 -14.49 -6.64
N TYR A 4 2.37 -13.18 -6.45
CA TYR A 4 3.32 -12.66 -5.47
C TYR A 4 3.00 -13.16 -4.06
N TYR A 5 1.74 -13.10 -3.64
CA TYR A 5 1.30 -13.57 -2.34
C TYR A 5 1.52 -15.08 -2.19
N ARG A 6 1.13 -15.88 -3.19
CA ARG A 6 1.32 -17.34 -3.16
C ARG A 6 2.79 -17.72 -3.07
N THR A 7 3.67 -16.95 -3.70
CA THR A 7 5.12 -17.19 -3.71
C THR A 7 5.77 -16.77 -2.39
N HIS A 8 5.41 -15.61 -1.85
CA HIS A 8 6.15 -14.98 -0.75
C HIS A 8 5.44 -15.05 0.61
N PHE A 9 4.13 -15.28 0.65
CA PHE A 9 3.29 -15.17 1.86
C PHE A 9 2.30 -16.32 2.07
N ALA A 10 2.32 -17.38 1.25
CA ALA A 10 1.46 -18.55 1.47
C ALA A 10 1.64 -19.20 2.86
N TRP A 11 2.81 -19.02 3.48
CA TRP A 11 3.11 -19.48 4.83
C TRP A 11 2.44 -18.66 5.94
N LEU A 12 1.99 -17.43 5.64
CA LEU A 12 1.42 -16.51 6.63
C LEU A 12 -0.05 -16.84 6.86
N ASN A 13 -0.87 -16.61 5.84
CA ASN A 13 -2.27 -17.00 5.82
C ASN A 13 -2.59 -17.59 4.43
N PRO A 14 -3.01 -18.86 4.33
CA PRO A 14 -3.41 -19.42 3.04
C PRO A 14 -4.65 -18.68 2.52
N LEU A 15 -4.67 -18.39 1.21
CA LEU A 15 -5.83 -17.75 0.59
C LEU A 15 -7.02 -18.72 0.62
N PRO A 16 -8.19 -18.32 1.16
CA PRO A 16 -9.34 -19.21 1.21
C PRO A 16 -9.87 -19.50 -0.20
N SER A 17 -10.37 -20.72 -0.43
CA SER A 17 -10.85 -21.16 -1.74
C SER A 17 -12.08 -20.41 -2.26
N HIS A 18 -12.85 -19.77 -1.37
CA HIS A 18 -14.14 -19.16 -1.71
C HIS A 18 -14.20 -17.64 -1.47
N THR A 19 -13.10 -17.01 -1.05
CA THR A 19 -13.07 -15.56 -0.81
C THR A 19 -12.08 -14.90 -1.74
N THR A 20 -12.55 -13.90 -2.48
CA THR A 20 -11.69 -13.01 -3.25
C THR A 20 -10.81 -12.20 -2.29
N PRO A 21 -9.48 -12.25 -2.42
CA PRO A 21 -8.60 -11.42 -1.61
C PRO A 21 -8.89 -9.92 -1.76
N SER A 22 -8.69 -9.18 -0.67
CA SER A 22 -9.04 -7.76 -0.52
C SER A 22 -8.34 -6.84 -1.53
N TRP A 23 -7.17 -7.22 -2.05
CA TRP A 23 -6.47 -6.44 -3.07
C TRP A 23 -7.21 -6.38 -4.41
N HIS A 24 -8.13 -7.30 -4.69
CA HIS A 24 -8.97 -7.22 -5.89
C HIS A 24 -10.05 -6.14 -5.79
N SER A 25 -10.36 -5.65 -4.59
CA SER A 25 -11.23 -4.49 -4.41
C SER A 25 -10.54 -3.17 -4.78
N TYR A 26 -9.21 -3.16 -4.96
CA TYR A 26 -8.48 -1.99 -5.46
C TYR A 26 -8.53 -1.91 -6.99
N THR A 27 -9.66 -1.48 -7.50
CA THR A 27 -9.90 -1.31 -8.95
C THR A 27 -9.65 0.11 -9.44
N TYR A 28 -9.21 1.02 -8.56
CA TYR A 28 -9.04 2.43 -8.91
C TYR A 28 -7.97 2.62 -10.01
N HIS A 29 -8.44 3.16 -11.12
CA HIS A 29 -7.65 3.68 -12.22
C HIS A 29 -8.46 4.78 -12.90
N ILE A 30 -7.78 5.68 -13.61
CA ILE A 30 -8.44 6.62 -14.51
C ILE A 30 -8.26 6.09 -15.93
N GLU A 31 -9.37 6.08 -16.68
CA GLU A 31 -9.37 5.72 -18.10
C GLU A 31 -8.33 6.54 -18.88
N PRO A 32 -7.56 5.93 -19.81
CA PRO A 32 -6.47 6.60 -20.53
C PRO A 32 -6.87 7.95 -21.15
N GLU A 33 -8.08 8.04 -21.71
CA GLU A 33 -8.62 9.25 -22.34
C GLU A 33 -8.78 10.40 -21.33
N LYS A 34 -9.12 10.05 -20.08
CA LYS A 34 -9.32 11.01 -18.98
C LYS A 34 -8.00 11.38 -18.28
N VAL A 35 -6.94 10.58 -18.38
CA VAL A 35 -5.63 10.90 -17.78
C VAL A 35 -5.05 12.20 -18.37
N THR A 36 -5.15 12.38 -19.69
CA THR A 36 -4.70 13.61 -20.37
C THR A 36 -5.52 14.81 -19.90
N LEU A 37 -6.84 14.67 -19.78
CA LEU A 37 -7.70 15.72 -19.25
C LEU A 37 -7.33 16.09 -17.82
N LEU A 38 -7.09 15.11 -16.94
CA LEU A 38 -6.66 15.36 -15.56
C LEU A 38 -5.37 16.18 -15.51
N ARG A 39 -4.38 15.83 -16.34
CA ARG A 39 -3.11 16.58 -16.42
C ARG A 39 -3.33 18.03 -16.81
N GLN A 40 -4.20 18.30 -17.77
CA GLN A 40 -4.56 19.66 -18.16
C GLN A 40 -5.27 20.42 -17.04
N GLN A 41 -6.15 19.75 -16.27
CA GLN A 41 -6.81 20.38 -15.11
C GLN A 41 -5.79 20.72 -14.01
N ILE A 42 -4.83 19.84 -13.72
CA ILE A 42 -3.73 20.12 -12.79
C ILE A 42 -2.92 21.33 -13.26
N GLN A 43 -2.60 21.43 -14.55
CA GLN A 43 -1.90 22.58 -15.12
C GLN A 43 -2.71 23.89 -14.96
N LYS A 44 -4.03 23.85 -15.16
CA LYS A 44 -4.92 25.00 -14.94
C LYS A 44 -4.98 25.44 -13.48
N VAL A 45 -4.90 24.49 -12.54
CA VAL A 45 -4.81 24.81 -11.11
C VAL A 45 -3.47 25.46 -10.80
N ASN A 46 -2.37 24.90 -11.33
CA ASN A 46 -1.01 25.40 -11.11
C ASN A 46 -0.71 26.75 -11.77
N SER A 47 -1.45 27.13 -12.82
CA SER A 47 -1.24 28.41 -13.52
C SER A 47 -1.82 29.62 -12.78
N ARG A 48 -2.52 29.41 -11.67
CA ARG A 48 -3.12 30.46 -10.86
C ARG A 48 -2.38 30.65 -9.54
N SER A 49 -2.38 31.87 -9.04
CA SER A 49 -1.97 32.16 -7.66
C SER A 49 -3.13 31.91 -6.71
N TRP A 50 -2.86 31.18 -5.64
CA TRP A 50 -3.85 30.85 -4.61
C TRP A 50 -3.40 31.42 -3.27
N ASN A 51 -4.36 31.95 -2.49
CA ASN A 51 -4.10 32.38 -1.12
C ASN A 51 -3.91 31.20 -0.14
N ILE A 52 -3.96 29.96 -0.66
CA ILE A 52 -3.77 28.72 0.07
C ILE A 52 -2.70 27.87 -0.63
N ARG A 53 -1.98 27.06 0.15
CA ARG A 53 -1.00 26.14 -0.40
C ARG A 53 -1.69 24.91 -1.00
N ILE A 54 -1.53 24.71 -2.30
CA ILE A 54 -1.99 23.49 -2.98
C ILE A 54 -0.88 22.44 -2.95
N ARG A 55 -1.25 21.20 -2.61
CA ARG A 55 -0.37 20.02 -2.70
C ARG A 55 -1.14 18.86 -3.29
N TYR A 56 -0.49 18.12 -4.18
CA TYR A 56 -0.99 16.85 -4.72
C TYR A 56 -0.36 15.70 -3.94
N GLN A 57 -1.16 14.68 -3.64
CA GLN A 57 -0.70 13.49 -2.93
C GLN A 57 -1.21 12.24 -3.67
N PRO A 58 -0.31 11.37 -4.18
CA PRO A 58 1.14 11.55 -4.21
C PRO A 58 1.58 12.73 -5.10
N ALA A 59 2.70 13.36 -4.75
CA ALA A 59 3.34 14.38 -5.57
C ALA A 59 4.12 13.70 -6.71
N LEU A 60 3.41 13.33 -7.77
CA LEU A 60 3.94 12.55 -8.89
C LEU A 60 4.83 13.39 -9.79
N GLU A 61 5.90 12.75 -10.26
CA GLU A 61 6.75 13.30 -11.31
C GLU A 61 6.11 13.10 -12.69
N ALA A 62 6.62 13.84 -13.68
CA ALA A 62 6.01 13.86 -15.01
C ALA A 62 6.03 12.48 -15.69
N ASP A 63 7.07 11.69 -15.44
CA ASP A 63 7.32 10.34 -15.93
C ASP A 63 6.50 9.27 -15.19
N GLU A 64 6.12 9.52 -13.93
CA GLU A 64 5.31 8.60 -13.12
C GLU A 64 3.81 8.75 -13.36
N PHE A 65 3.37 9.96 -13.75
CA PHE A 65 1.97 10.39 -13.72
C PHE A 65 1.02 9.42 -14.43
N TYR A 66 1.34 9.07 -15.69
CA TYR A 66 0.45 8.27 -16.52
C TYR A 66 0.32 6.82 -16.01
N ALA A 67 1.45 6.20 -15.67
CA ALA A 67 1.45 4.83 -15.15
C ALA A 67 0.70 4.76 -13.81
N PHE A 68 1.00 5.69 -12.90
CA PHE A 68 0.41 5.69 -11.56
C PHE A 68 -1.11 5.86 -11.60
N VAL A 69 -1.56 6.92 -12.27
CA VAL A 69 -2.98 7.27 -12.35
C VAL A 69 -3.77 6.27 -13.20
N GLY A 70 -3.11 5.68 -14.21
CA GLY A 70 -3.66 4.61 -15.05
C GLY A 70 -3.76 3.25 -14.36
N GLY A 71 -3.38 3.13 -13.08
CA GLY A 71 -3.61 1.92 -12.31
C GLY A 71 -2.44 0.93 -12.26
N SER A 72 -1.24 1.30 -12.70
CA SER A 72 -0.03 0.47 -12.57
C SER A 72 0.28 0.08 -11.11
N ASP A 73 1.04 -1.00 -10.95
CA ASP A 73 1.70 -1.41 -9.71
C ASP A 73 3.00 -0.63 -9.42
N GLN A 74 3.44 0.23 -10.35
CA GLN A 74 4.57 1.13 -10.13
C GLN A 74 4.21 2.20 -9.09
N PRO A 75 4.98 2.33 -8.00
CA PRO A 75 4.76 3.37 -7.00
C PRO A 75 5.19 4.74 -7.54
N GLY A 76 4.45 5.78 -7.16
CA GLY A 76 4.86 7.18 -7.41
C GLY A 76 5.91 7.68 -6.41
N GLN A 77 6.35 8.94 -6.57
CA GLN A 77 7.32 9.62 -5.70
C GLN A 77 8.66 8.88 -5.56
N ARG A 78 9.00 8.04 -6.56
CA ARG A 78 10.18 7.17 -6.57
C ARG A 78 10.32 6.31 -5.30
N ARG A 79 9.19 5.99 -4.64
CA ARG A 79 9.20 5.20 -3.41
C ARG A 79 9.67 3.80 -3.69
N LYS A 80 10.61 3.32 -2.88
CA LYS A 80 11.17 1.97 -2.99
C LYS A 80 11.02 1.16 -1.71
N GLN A 81 10.69 1.81 -0.60
CA GLN A 81 10.63 1.14 0.70
C GLN A 81 9.43 1.59 1.51
N CYS A 82 8.74 0.62 2.13
CA CYS A 82 7.69 0.88 3.10
C CYS A 82 8.27 0.84 4.51
N LEU A 83 8.30 1.98 5.21
CA LEU A 83 8.74 2.01 6.61
C LEU A 83 7.61 1.73 7.61
N SER A 84 6.34 1.75 7.16
CA SER A 84 5.19 1.61 8.06
C SER A 84 5.21 0.28 8.79
N ILE A 85 5.60 -0.80 8.10
CA ILE A 85 5.62 -2.14 8.69
C ILE A 85 6.74 -2.34 9.71
N SER A 86 7.79 -1.51 9.64
CA SER A 86 9.01 -1.67 10.43
C SER A 86 8.96 -0.91 11.75
N ASN A 87 8.03 0.05 11.88
CA ASN A 87 7.88 0.88 13.07
C ASN A 87 6.45 0.97 13.59
N ARG A 88 5.49 0.27 12.97
CA ARG A 88 4.09 0.25 13.40
C ARG A 88 3.47 -1.13 13.29
N MET A 89 2.54 -1.35 14.20
CA MET A 89 1.63 -2.47 14.25
C MET A 89 0.22 -1.92 14.09
N ASP A 90 -0.57 -2.46 13.17
CA ASP A 90 -1.98 -2.11 13.02
C ASP A 90 -2.84 -3.13 13.77
N VAL A 91 -3.72 -2.67 14.65
CA VAL A 91 -4.72 -3.50 15.34
C VAL A 91 -6.08 -3.24 14.67
N LEU A 92 -6.71 -4.29 14.16
CA LEU A 92 -8.02 -4.22 13.52
C LEU A 92 -9.14 -4.26 14.58
N ALA A 93 -10.37 -3.98 14.15
CA ALA A 93 -11.52 -3.85 15.05
C ALA A 93 -11.85 -5.15 15.81
N ASP A 94 -11.45 -6.30 15.27
CA ASP A 94 -11.61 -7.63 15.87
C ASP A 94 -10.41 -8.05 16.74
N GLY A 95 -9.51 -7.12 17.05
CA GLY A 95 -8.30 -7.38 17.85
C GLY A 95 -7.18 -8.12 17.11
N SER A 96 -7.39 -8.50 15.84
CA SER A 96 -6.33 -9.04 15.01
C SER A 96 -5.26 -7.98 14.75
N VAL A 97 -4.02 -8.43 14.69
CA VAL A 97 -2.86 -7.61 14.40
C VAL A 97 -2.45 -7.86 12.97
N SER A 98 -2.40 -6.79 12.16
CA SER A 98 -1.94 -6.84 10.77
C SER A 98 -0.65 -6.07 10.59
N SER A 99 0.22 -6.62 9.75
CA SER A 99 1.41 -5.94 9.25
C SER A 99 1.09 -4.96 8.13
N CYS A 100 -0.13 -5.00 7.56
CA CYS A 100 -0.58 -4.02 6.58
C CYS A 100 -2.06 -3.64 6.79
N LYS A 101 -2.32 -2.40 7.22
CA LYS A 101 -3.66 -1.86 7.49
C LYS A 101 -4.73 -2.17 6.44
N LEU A 102 -4.37 -2.12 5.16
CA LEU A 102 -5.32 -2.19 4.05
C LEU A 102 -5.64 -3.62 3.59
N PHE A 103 -4.86 -4.61 4.03
CA PHE A 103 -4.89 -5.96 3.50
C PHE A 103 -4.91 -6.96 4.66
N PRO A 104 -6.09 -7.38 5.12
CA PRO A 104 -6.23 -8.30 6.26
C PRO A 104 -5.53 -9.65 6.08
N GLU A 105 -5.22 -10.05 4.85
CA GLU A 105 -4.42 -11.26 4.55
C GLU A 105 -3.03 -11.21 5.20
N PHE A 106 -2.57 -10.01 5.57
CA PHE A 106 -1.30 -9.77 6.26
C PHE A 106 -1.39 -9.78 7.80
N SER A 107 -2.46 -10.36 8.33
CA SER A 107 -2.64 -10.61 9.77
C SER A 107 -1.58 -11.57 10.31
N VAL A 108 -1.00 -11.25 11.46
CA VAL A 108 0.11 -11.99 12.08
C VAL A 108 -0.25 -12.60 13.45
N GLY A 109 -1.45 -12.32 13.97
CA GLY A 109 -1.95 -12.86 15.23
C GLY A 109 -3.05 -11.98 15.83
N SER A 110 -3.34 -12.17 17.12
CA SER A 110 -4.41 -11.47 17.84
C SER A 110 -3.99 -11.06 19.25
N LEU A 111 -4.37 -9.85 19.68
CA LEU A 111 -4.11 -9.36 21.03
C LEU A 111 -4.97 -10.05 22.11
N TYR A 112 -5.97 -10.84 21.71
CA TYR A 112 -6.69 -11.72 22.63
C TYR A 112 -5.87 -12.94 23.07
N GLU A 113 -4.84 -13.30 22.29
CA GLU A 113 -4.02 -14.50 22.53
C GLU A 113 -2.64 -14.15 23.08
N LYS A 114 -2.04 -13.07 22.57
CA LYS A 114 -0.63 -12.71 22.82
C LYS A 114 -0.47 -11.24 23.15
N GLY A 115 0.57 -10.91 23.91
CA GLY A 115 0.92 -9.53 24.22
C GLY A 115 1.46 -8.75 23.02
N VAL A 116 1.43 -7.42 23.09
CA VAL A 116 1.93 -6.53 22.02
C VAL A 116 3.38 -6.84 21.64
N LEU A 117 4.28 -6.96 22.62
CA LEU A 117 5.70 -7.22 22.37
C LEU A 117 5.91 -8.61 21.76
N GLU A 118 5.18 -9.61 22.25
CA GLU A 118 5.25 -10.98 21.73
C GLU A 118 4.81 -11.04 20.26
N LEU A 119 3.72 -10.37 19.90
CA LEU A 119 3.28 -10.29 18.50
C LEU A 119 4.25 -9.48 17.65
N TRP A 120 4.78 -8.38 18.19
CA TRP A 120 5.75 -7.55 17.48
C TRP A 120 7.02 -8.32 17.15
N GLU A 121 7.51 -9.14 18.07
CA GLU A 121 8.72 -9.96 17.92
C GLU A 121 8.46 -11.34 17.32
N SER A 122 7.19 -11.68 17.06
CA SER A 122 6.81 -12.97 16.49
C SER A 122 7.53 -13.27 15.18
N GLU A 123 7.78 -14.55 14.94
CA GLU A 123 8.40 -15.03 13.70
C GLU A 123 7.62 -14.56 12.46
N ALA A 124 6.29 -14.62 12.52
CA ALA A 124 5.43 -14.17 11.43
C ALA A 124 5.65 -12.69 11.10
N PHE A 125 5.62 -11.80 12.10
CA PHE A 125 5.82 -10.37 11.85
C PHE A 125 7.26 -10.09 11.37
N ARG A 126 8.27 -10.72 11.97
CA ARG A 126 9.67 -10.60 11.52
C ARG A 126 9.83 -10.99 10.05
N LYS A 127 9.31 -12.15 9.66
CA LYS A 127 9.41 -12.66 8.29
C LYS A 127 8.64 -11.79 7.30
N VAL A 128 7.49 -11.21 7.66
CA VAL A 128 6.83 -10.20 6.81
C VAL A 128 7.72 -8.97 6.62
N ARG A 129 8.29 -8.43 7.68
CA ARG A 129 9.18 -7.25 7.60
C ARG A 129 10.40 -7.51 6.75
N GLU A 130 11.06 -8.66 6.93
CA GLU A 130 12.20 -9.09 6.11
C GLU A 130 11.83 -9.20 4.63
N THR A 131 10.67 -9.80 4.33
CA THR A 131 10.19 -9.98 2.94
C THR A 131 9.95 -8.63 2.26
N ILE A 132 9.26 -7.70 2.92
CA ILE A 132 8.92 -6.39 2.32
C ILE A 132 10.12 -5.41 2.37
N HIS A 133 11.08 -5.58 3.28
CA HIS A 133 12.35 -4.86 3.21
C HIS A 133 13.14 -5.21 1.94
N GLY A 134 12.95 -6.40 1.37
CA GLY A 134 13.51 -6.80 0.08
C GLY A 134 12.90 -6.05 -1.11
N GLY A 135 11.74 -5.40 -0.95
CA GLY A 135 11.10 -4.62 -2.00
C GLY A 135 9.60 -4.41 -1.76
N LEU A 136 9.05 -3.41 -2.45
CA LEU A 136 7.61 -3.17 -2.44
C LEU A 136 6.86 -4.30 -3.15
N THR A 137 5.66 -4.58 -2.66
CA THR A 137 4.74 -5.54 -3.29
C THR A 137 3.80 -4.80 -4.25
N PRO A 138 3.14 -5.49 -5.21
CA PRO A 138 2.27 -4.84 -6.20
C PRO A 138 1.17 -3.93 -5.62
N ILE A 139 0.69 -4.25 -4.42
CA ILE A 139 -0.37 -3.47 -3.74
C ILE A 139 0.15 -2.22 -3.04
N CYS A 140 1.47 -2.10 -2.85
CA CYS A 140 2.07 -0.94 -2.19
C CYS A 140 1.83 0.36 -2.96
N SER A 141 1.75 0.32 -4.30
CA SER A 141 1.45 1.52 -5.10
C SER A 141 0.07 2.10 -4.78
N LYS A 142 -0.85 1.30 -4.25
CA LYS A 142 -2.21 1.71 -3.88
C LYS A 142 -2.32 2.20 -2.43
N CYS A 143 -1.24 2.09 -1.65
CA CYS A 143 -1.28 2.36 -0.22
C CYS A 143 -0.91 3.81 0.11
N VAL A 144 -1.82 4.54 0.77
CA VAL A 144 -1.54 5.91 1.25
C VAL A 144 -0.39 5.97 2.25
N LEU A 145 -0.15 4.90 3.03
CA LEU A 145 0.93 4.86 4.01
C LEU A 145 2.30 4.85 3.33
N LEU A 146 2.43 4.26 2.13
CA LEU A 146 3.67 4.33 1.35
C LEU A 146 4.03 5.78 1.06
N TYR A 147 3.09 6.59 0.59
CA TYR A 147 3.37 7.98 0.22
C TYR A 147 3.52 8.93 1.41
N ARG A 148 3.07 8.52 2.59
CA ARG A 148 3.22 9.29 3.83
C ARG A 148 4.50 8.94 4.61
N HIS A 149 4.96 7.70 4.53
CA HIS A 149 6.01 7.18 5.42
C HIS A 149 7.13 6.44 4.69
N GLY A 150 6.97 6.12 3.41
CA GLY A 150 7.96 5.43 2.61
C GLY A 150 9.20 6.28 2.34
N ARG A 151 10.25 5.61 1.89
CA ARG A 151 11.46 6.22 1.32
C ARG A 151 11.48 5.97 -0.17
#